data_AF-A0A6C7EJE0-F1
#
_entry.id   AF-A0A6C7EJE0-F1
#
_cell.length_a   1.000
_cell.length_b   1.000
_cell.length_c   1.000
_cell.angle_alpha   90.00
_cell.angle_beta   90.00
_cell.angle_gamma   90.00
#
_symmetry.space_group_name_H-M   'P 1'
#
loop_
_entity.id
_entity.type
_entity.pdbx_description
1 polymer ?
#
loop_
_entity_poly.entity_id
_entity_poly.type
_entity_poly.pdbx_seq_one_letter_code
_entity_poly.pdbx_strand_id
1 'polypeptide(L)'
;MMNEPAPDFTPRTAPVDQRETQMSRRRLLGGAGTALGVGAFALLLDSARAQPRMAEFDIAGEALEPAVRIPPPTTTTTTTTLPPTPSGQIMFPIVVGPDDFCWVSDSFGDCRGVACSRLHEGVDIMADLGLPIRAPVSGRLTKRYVDYGASSGAGNGWTLVNDDGSITYKFFHMDRHEEGLEVDDEVEAGQIIGYVGNTGTSGVSSGTNHHLHFEYRPDNDATDSFDYLERDPNVSFEGE
;
A
#
# COMPACT_ATOMS: atom_id res chain seq x y z
N MET A 1 9.32 65.56 16.36
CA MET A 1 9.22 64.10 16.44
C MET A 1 8.95 63.61 15.04
N MET A 2 9.90 62.85 14.50
CA MET A 2 10.08 62.59 13.07
C MET A 2 9.07 61.53 12.58
N ASN A 3 8.47 61.77 11.41
CA ASN A 3 7.74 60.79 10.63
C ASN A 3 8.72 59.77 10.04
N GLU A 4 8.49 58.48 10.25
CA GLU A 4 9.18 57.41 9.53
C GLU A 4 8.43 57.09 8.22
N PRO A 5 9.14 56.84 7.10
CA PRO A 5 8.51 56.46 5.84
C PRO A 5 8.21 54.95 5.78
N ALA A 6 7.14 54.60 5.05
CA ALA A 6 6.70 53.24 4.79
C ALA A 6 7.70 52.43 3.94
N PRO A 7 7.71 51.08 4.03
CA PRO A 7 8.65 50.24 3.29
C PRO A 7 8.32 50.16 1.79
N ASP A 8 9.38 50.22 0.98
CA ASP A 8 9.39 50.10 -0.48
C ASP A 8 9.24 48.64 -0.92
N PHE A 9 8.18 48.34 -1.66
CA PHE A 9 7.95 47.05 -2.31
C PHE A 9 8.28 47.16 -3.80
N THR A 10 9.54 46.94 -4.15
CA THR A 10 9.94 46.66 -5.54
C THR A 10 10.03 45.15 -5.76
N PRO A 11 9.29 44.57 -6.73
CA PRO A 11 9.40 43.15 -7.04
C PRO A 11 10.72 42.87 -7.78
N ARG A 12 11.53 41.98 -7.22
CA ARG A 12 12.77 41.49 -7.82
C ARG A 12 12.43 40.48 -8.92
N THR A 13 12.68 40.84 -10.18
CA THR A 13 12.57 39.92 -11.31
C THR A 13 13.74 38.92 -11.29
N ALA A 14 13.43 37.63 -11.29
CA ALA A 14 14.40 36.56 -11.51
C ALA A 14 14.62 36.36 -13.03
N PRO A 15 15.85 36.02 -13.49
CA PRO A 15 16.13 35.81 -14.89
C PRO A 15 15.52 34.49 -15.39
N VAL A 16 14.94 34.55 -16.60
CA VAL A 16 14.42 33.41 -17.35
C VAL A 16 15.60 32.61 -17.91
N ASP A 17 15.79 31.37 -17.46
CA ASP A 17 16.71 30.42 -18.10
C ASP A 17 16.01 29.74 -19.29
N GLN A 18 16.40 30.18 -20.49
CA GLN A 18 16.04 29.57 -21.77
C GLN A 18 17.02 28.42 -22.02
N ARG A 19 16.61 27.18 -21.73
CA ARG A 19 17.30 26.00 -22.28
C ARG A 19 16.37 25.16 -23.15
N GLU A 20 16.77 25.20 -24.41
CA GLU A 20 16.18 24.61 -25.60
C GLU A 20 15.84 23.13 -25.45
N THR A 21 14.62 22.82 -25.88
CA THR A 21 14.17 21.51 -26.35
C THR A 21 15.08 20.97 -27.46
N GLN A 22 15.70 19.80 -27.24
CA GLN A 22 16.20 18.96 -28.33
C GLN A 22 15.34 17.69 -28.46
N MET A 23 14.34 17.77 -29.33
CA MET A 23 13.67 16.58 -29.86
C MET A 23 14.57 15.88 -30.88
N SER A 24 14.88 14.62 -30.59
CA SER A 24 15.66 13.74 -31.46
C SER A 24 14.86 13.37 -32.71
N ARG A 25 15.38 13.75 -33.88
CA ARG A 25 14.90 13.34 -35.20
C ARG A 25 15.42 11.95 -35.52
N ARG A 26 14.52 10.96 -35.67
CA ARG A 26 14.79 9.79 -36.52
C ARG A 26 13.65 9.61 -37.52
N ARG A 27 14.02 9.80 -38.79
CA ARG A 27 13.26 9.45 -39.99
C ARG A 27 13.26 7.93 -40.15
N LEU A 28 12.13 7.34 -40.48
CA LEU A 28 12.10 6.19 -41.40
C LEU A 28 10.89 6.33 -42.34
N LEU A 29 11.20 6.38 -43.64
CA LEU A 29 10.28 6.26 -44.76
C LEU A 29 10.07 4.79 -45.13
N GLY A 30 8.90 4.51 -45.69
CA GLY A 30 8.63 3.39 -46.61
C GLY A 30 7.76 2.30 -45.96
N GLY A 31 6.65 1.85 -46.54
CA GLY A 31 5.99 2.14 -47.81
C GLY A 31 4.73 1.27 -47.85
N ALA A 32 3.66 1.80 -48.45
CA ALA A 32 2.41 1.07 -48.67
C ALA A 32 2.42 0.39 -50.05
N GLY A 33 1.67 -0.72 -50.19
CA GLY A 33 0.99 -1.05 -51.44
C GLY A 33 1.47 -2.27 -52.26
N THR A 34 0.84 -3.41 -51.98
CA THR A 34 0.23 -4.39 -52.92
C THR A 34 0.96 -4.80 -54.21
N ALA A 35 1.16 -6.12 -54.36
CA ALA A 35 0.98 -6.82 -55.64
C ALA A 35 0.57 -8.29 -55.44
N LEU A 36 -0.46 -8.69 -56.18
CA LEU A 36 -1.01 -10.03 -56.34
C LEU A 36 -0.04 -10.95 -57.10
N GLY A 37 -0.02 -12.24 -56.77
CA GLY A 37 0.70 -13.26 -57.52
C GLY A 37 0.21 -14.67 -57.19
N VAL A 38 -0.66 -15.19 -58.05
CA VAL A 38 -1.14 -16.58 -58.05
C VAL A 38 -0.01 -17.51 -58.50
N GLY A 39 0.24 -18.57 -57.73
CA GLY A 39 1.21 -19.61 -58.08
C GLY A 39 0.97 -20.88 -57.28
N ALA A 40 0.23 -21.82 -57.87
CA ALA A 40 0.06 -23.16 -57.33
C ALA A 40 1.35 -23.96 -57.46
N PHE A 41 1.86 -24.49 -56.34
CA PHE A 41 2.82 -25.60 -56.34
C PHE A 41 2.46 -26.53 -55.19
N ALA A 42 1.91 -27.69 -55.54
CA ALA A 42 1.66 -28.79 -54.64
C ALA A 42 2.97 -29.56 -54.43
N LEU A 43 3.48 -29.58 -53.20
CA LEU A 43 4.50 -30.52 -52.74
C LEU A 43 4.06 -31.04 -51.37
N LEU A 44 3.74 -32.34 -51.35
CA LEU A 44 3.44 -33.14 -50.18
C LEU A 44 4.71 -33.29 -49.32
N LEU A 45 4.67 -32.80 -48.08
CA LEU A 45 5.45 -33.39 -47.00
C LEU A 45 4.55 -33.55 -45.77
N ASP A 46 4.46 -34.81 -45.38
CA ASP A 46 3.81 -35.37 -44.21
C ASP A 46 4.44 -34.79 -42.94
N SER A 47 3.61 -34.28 -42.05
CA SER A 47 3.98 -33.96 -40.67
C SER A 47 2.71 -33.98 -39.82
N ALA A 48 2.50 -35.15 -39.21
CA ALA A 48 1.53 -35.40 -38.18
C ALA A 48 1.55 -34.27 -37.12
N ARG A 49 0.54 -33.39 -37.14
CA ARG A 49 0.17 -32.58 -36.00
C ARG A 49 -0.93 -33.30 -35.25
N ALA A 50 -0.53 -33.94 -34.15
CA ALA A 50 -1.44 -34.39 -33.11
C ALA A 50 -2.25 -33.20 -32.61
N GLN A 51 -3.55 -33.18 -32.88
CA GLN A 51 -4.50 -32.33 -32.19
C GLN A 51 -4.74 -32.95 -30.80
N PRO A 52 -4.52 -32.23 -29.68
CA PRO A 52 -5.14 -32.67 -28.44
C PRO A 52 -6.66 -32.48 -28.60
N ARG A 53 -7.39 -33.57 -28.35
CA ARG A 53 -8.85 -33.63 -28.34
C ARG A 53 -9.36 -32.54 -27.39
N MET A 54 -10.40 -31.83 -27.82
CA MET A 54 -11.26 -31.13 -26.87
C MET A 54 -11.73 -32.16 -25.84
N ALA A 55 -11.50 -31.88 -24.56
CA ALA A 55 -12.13 -32.65 -23.49
C ALA A 55 -13.64 -32.51 -23.65
N GLU A 56 -14.29 -33.65 -23.79
CA GLU A 56 -15.72 -33.82 -23.73
C GLU A 56 -16.19 -33.29 -22.36
N PHE A 57 -17.09 -32.31 -22.36
CA PHE A 57 -17.71 -31.85 -21.12
C PHE A 57 -18.66 -32.97 -20.66
N ASP A 58 -18.29 -33.64 -19.56
CA ASP A 58 -19.13 -34.66 -18.95
C ASP A 58 -20.46 -34.04 -18.48
N ILE A 59 -21.51 -34.76 -18.83
CA ILE A 59 -22.92 -34.45 -18.60
C ILE A 59 -23.20 -34.53 -17.09
N ALA A 60 -24.09 -33.65 -16.62
CA ALA A 60 -24.50 -33.57 -15.23
C ALA A 60 -25.00 -34.91 -14.65
N GLY A 61 -24.45 -35.29 -13.49
CA GLY A 61 -25.17 -36.07 -12.47
C GLY A 61 -24.82 -37.56 -12.36
N GLU A 62 -23.70 -37.88 -11.74
CA GLU A 62 -23.55 -39.11 -10.92
C GLU A 62 -22.37 -38.96 -9.96
N ALA A 63 -22.59 -38.31 -8.81
CA ALA A 63 -21.64 -38.33 -7.70
C ALA A 63 -21.94 -39.55 -6.83
N LEU A 64 -21.11 -40.60 -6.92
CA LEU A 64 -21.20 -41.82 -6.11
C LEU A 64 -20.31 -41.76 -4.85
N GLU A 65 -20.16 -40.61 -4.19
CA GLU A 65 -19.62 -40.56 -2.82
C GLU A 65 -20.32 -39.43 -2.05
N PRO A 66 -20.85 -39.67 -0.82
CA PRO A 66 -21.40 -38.60 0.00
C PRO A 66 -20.32 -37.59 0.35
N ALA A 67 -20.57 -36.31 0.10
CA ALA A 67 -19.67 -35.23 0.47
C ALA A 67 -19.46 -35.24 2.00
N VAL A 68 -18.26 -35.58 2.44
CA VAL A 68 -17.83 -35.45 3.84
C VAL A 68 -17.36 -34.02 4.06
N ARG A 69 -17.98 -33.32 5.02
CA ARG A 69 -17.55 -31.98 5.44
C ARG A 69 -16.19 -32.10 6.12
N ILE A 70 -15.13 -31.63 5.47
CA ILE A 70 -13.84 -31.44 6.14
C ILE A 70 -14.06 -30.31 7.17
N PRO A 71 -13.90 -30.56 8.48
CA PRO A 71 -13.94 -29.48 9.46
C PRO A 71 -12.85 -28.47 9.09
N PRO A 72 -13.11 -27.15 9.21
CA PRO A 72 -12.09 -26.15 8.94
C PRO A 72 -10.83 -26.49 9.75
N PRO A 73 -9.62 -26.26 9.19
CA PRO A 73 -8.40 -26.44 9.97
C PRO A 73 -8.58 -25.66 11.27
N THR A 74 -8.49 -26.36 12.40
CA THR A 74 -8.42 -25.69 13.70
C THR A 74 -7.06 -25.01 13.71
N THR A 75 -7.04 -23.75 13.31
CA THR A 75 -5.87 -22.90 13.47
C THR A 75 -5.65 -22.79 14.97
N THR A 76 -4.73 -23.60 15.49
CA THR A 76 -4.20 -23.40 16.84
C THR A 76 -3.41 -22.10 16.78
N THR A 77 -4.08 -20.98 17.06
CA THR A 77 -3.42 -19.70 17.31
C THR A 77 -2.52 -19.93 18.50
N THR A 78 -1.22 -20.10 18.24
CA THR A 78 -0.23 -20.11 19.29
C THR A 78 -0.14 -18.65 19.72
N THR A 79 -0.92 -18.28 20.75
CA THR A 79 -0.83 -16.99 21.41
C THR A 79 0.53 -16.93 22.08
N THR A 80 1.55 -16.49 21.33
CA THR A 80 2.76 -15.96 21.95
C THR A 80 2.31 -14.64 22.58
N THR A 81 2.15 -14.63 23.90
CA THR A 81 1.83 -13.40 24.62
C THR A 81 3.05 -12.50 24.50
N LEU A 82 3.01 -11.56 23.55
CA LEU A 82 3.99 -10.48 23.46
C LEU A 82 3.96 -9.70 24.79
N PRO A 83 5.11 -9.21 25.26
CA PRO A 83 5.16 -8.36 26.44
C PRO A 83 4.23 -7.15 26.26
N PRO A 84 3.63 -6.64 27.35
CA PRO A 84 2.82 -5.43 27.26
C PRO A 84 3.71 -4.25 26.83
N THR A 85 3.22 -3.44 25.89
CA THR A 85 3.90 -2.21 25.47
C THR A 85 4.13 -1.29 26.68
N PRO A 86 5.33 -0.70 26.83
CA PRO A 86 5.61 0.22 27.93
C PRO A 86 4.61 1.39 27.99
N SER A 87 4.28 1.84 29.20
CA SER A 87 3.40 2.99 29.41
C SER A 87 3.89 4.22 28.64
N GLY A 88 3.01 4.81 27.82
CA GLY A 88 3.33 5.98 26.99
C GLY A 88 3.92 5.65 25.61
N GLN A 89 4.08 4.37 25.27
CA GLN A 89 4.42 3.94 23.92
C GLN A 89 3.19 3.37 23.20
N ILE A 90 3.23 3.44 21.87
CA ILE A 90 2.29 2.84 20.95
C ILE A 90 2.90 1.49 20.54
N MET A 91 2.14 0.40 20.72
CA MET A 91 2.58 -0.92 20.25
C MET A 91 2.94 -0.83 18.77
N PHE A 92 4.11 -1.36 18.40
CA PHE A 92 4.54 -1.30 17.01
C PHE A 92 3.51 -1.99 16.10
N PRO A 93 2.98 -1.33 15.04
CA PRO A 93 1.78 -1.78 14.34
C PRO A 93 2.03 -2.88 13.31
N ILE A 94 3.28 -3.30 13.11
CA ILE A 94 3.67 -4.39 12.21
C ILE A 94 4.30 -5.50 13.03
N VAL A 95 4.00 -6.75 12.71
CA VAL A 95 4.72 -7.91 13.26
C VAL A 95 5.98 -8.11 12.45
N VAL A 96 7.15 -7.90 13.07
CA VAL A 96 8.47 -7.93 12.40
C VAL A 96 9.34 -9.03 12.99
N GLY A 97 9.75 -9.97 12.15
CA GLY A 97 10.71 -11.02 12.46
C GLY A 97 12.17 -10.59 12.24
N PRO A 98 13.13 -11.42 12.67
CA PRO A 98 14.57 -11.08 12.61
C PRO A 98 15.16 -10.99 11.20
N ASP A 99 14.52 -11.62 10.21
CA ASP A 99 14.96 -11.61 8.81
C ASP A 99 14.14 -10.64 7.94
N ASP A 100 13.13 -9.98 8.52
CA ASP A 100 12.25 -9.07 7.81
C ASP A 100 12.90 -7.68 7.69
N PHE A 101 12.67 -7.01 6.56
CA PHE A 101 12.99 -5.60 6.43
C PHE A 101 11.90 -4.75 7.08
N CYS A 102 12.29 -3.90 8.02
CA CYS A 102 11.44 -2.86 8.57
C CYS A 102 12.26 -1.62 8.99
N TRP A 103 11.89 -0.45 8.46
CA TRP A 103 12.52 0.83 8.77
C TRP A 103 11.47 1.94 8.88
N VAL A 104 11.52 2.71 9.97
CA VAL A 104 10.60 3.84 10.22
C VAL A 104 11.24 5.13 9.77
N SER A 105 10.57 5.87 8.89
CA SER A 105 10.99 7.22 8.48
C SER A 105 10.36 8.29 9.37
N ASP A 106 11.17 9.25 9.82
CA ASP A 106 10.72 10.45 10.51
C ASP A 106 10.16 11.45 9.49
N SER A 107 8.96 11.13 9.01
CA SER A 107 8.34 11.75 7.83
C SER A 107 7.13 12.60 8.19
N PHE A 108 6.82 12.79 9.48
CA PHE A 108 5.70 13.61 9.89
C PHE A 108 5.92 15.07 9.49
N GLY A 109 4.90 15.72 8.95
CA GLY A 109 5.00 17.10 8.50
C GLY A 109 5.71 17.30 7.15
N ASP A 110 6.21 16.23 6.51
CA ASP A 110 6.84 16.32 5.19
C ASP A 110 5.92 16.95 4.14
N CYS A 111 6.51 17.73 3.23
CA CYS A 111 5.80 18.29 2.08
C CYS A 111 5.24 17.18 1.18
N ARG A 112 3.92 17.21 0.91
CA ARG A 112 3.27 16.30 -0.03
C ARG A 112 2.38 17.06 -1.03
N GLY A 113 2.17 16.47 -2.20
CA GLY A 113 1.39 17.08 -3.28
C GLY A 113 2.14 18.18 -4.06
N VAL A 114 1.49 18.76 -5.07
CA VAL A 114 2.09 19.79 -5.91
C VAL A 114 2.33 21.04 -5.08
N ALA A 115 3.57 21.55 -5.09
CA ALA A 115 3.97 22.75 -4.35
C ALA A 115 3.65 22.68 -2.83
N CYS A 116 3.86 21.52 -2.20
CA CYS A 116 3.58 21.31 -0.77
C CYS A 116 2.13 21.62 -0.38
N SER A 117 1.16 21.27 -1.23
CA SER A 117 -0.27 21.57 -1.00
C SER A 117 -0.84 20.89 0.26
N ARG A 118 -0.17 19.89 0.81
CA ARG A 118 -0.52 19.20 2.05
C ARG A 118 0.75 18.79 2.81
N LEU A 119 0.64 18.64 4.12
CA LEU A 119 1.67 18.03 4.96
C LEU A 119 1.38 16.55 5.16
N HIS A 120 2.41 15.78 5.50
CA HIS A 120 2.28 14.39 5.89
C HIS A 120 1.72 14.28 7.31
N GLU A 121 0.61 13.56 7.49
CA GLU A 121 -0.14 13.50 8.77
C GLU A 121 0.19 12.24 9.61
N GLY A 122 1.30 11.58 9.31
CA GLY A 122 1.72 10.35 9.97
C GLY A 122 3.20 10.06 9.70
N VAL A 123 3.62 8.85 10.01
CA VAL A 123 4.93 8.32 9.65
C VAL A 123 4.79 7.20 8.65
N ASP A 124 5.76 7.08 7.74
CA ASP A 124 5.88 5.96 6.83
C ASP A 124 6.78 4.87 7.45
N ILE A 125 6.20 3.69 7.67
CA ILE A 125 6.90 2.49 8.14
C ILE A 125 7.17 1.62 6.92
N MET A 126 8.38 1.70 6.38
CA MET A 126 8.84 0.90 5.24
C MET A 126 9.01 -0.54 5.71
N ALA A 127 8.38 -1.50 5.04
CA ALA A 127 8.43 -2.88 5.47
C ALA A 127 8.16 -3.85 4.31
N ASP A 128 8.54 -5.13 4.47
CA ASP A 128 8.30 -6.14 3.44
C ASP A 128 6.81 -6.29 3.09
N LEU A 129 6.53 -6.58 1.80
CA LEU A 129 5.17 -6.80 1.32
C LEU A 129 4.52 -7.95 2.07
N GLY A 130 3.30 -7.74 2.56
CA GLY A 130 2.52 -8.78 3.18
C GLY A 130 2.86 -9.06 4.64
N LEU A 131 3.75 -8.29 5.28
CA LEU A 131 3.93 -8.40 6.72
C LEU A 131 2.62 -8.09 7.47
N PRO A 132 2.29 -8.82 8.55
CA PRO A 132 1.04 -8.62 9.27
C PRO A 132 0.99 -7.26 9.97
N ILE A 133 -0.08 -6.51 9.75
CA ILE A 133 -0.42 -5.27 10.47
C ILE A 133 -1.37 -5.64 11.60
N ARG A 134 -1.05 -5.19 12.81
CA ARG A 134 -1.83 -5.45 14.03
C ARG A 134 -2.39 -4.16 14.63
N ALA A 135 -3.51 -4.29 15.33
CA ALA A 135 -4.10 -3.21 16.10
C ALA A 135 -3.17 -2.84 17.27
N PRO A 136 -2.71 -1.58 17.39
CA PRO A 136 -1.79 -1.17 18.47
C PRO A 136 -2.50 -1.10 19.84
N VAL A 137 -3.83 -1.02 19.84
CA VAL A 137 -4.69 -0.96 21.02
C VAL A 137 -6.00 -1.72 20.73
N SER A 138 -6.72 -2.10 21.78
CA SER A 138 -8.11 -2.55 21.65
C SER A 138 -9.01 -1.39 21.24
N GLY A 139 -10.02 -1.67 20.43
CA GLY A 139 -10.93 -0.65 19.94
C GLY A 139 -11.87 -1.13 18.85
N ARG A 140 -12.46 -0.18 18.12
CA ARG A 140 -13.41 -0.41 17.04
C ARG A 140 -12.87 0.04 15.69
N LEU A 141 -13.00 -0.81 14.68
CA LEU A 141 -12.74 -0.44 13.29
C LEU A 141 -13.89 0.43 12.76
N THR A 142 -13.69 1.74 12.68
CA THR A 142 -14.77 2.69 12.33
C THR A 142 -14.85 3.03 10.85
N LYS A 143 -13.81 2.70 10.07
CA LYS A 143 -13.83 2.94 8.62
C LYS A 143 -12.90 2.01 7.86
N ARG A 144 -13.43 1.41 6.80
CA ARG A 144 -12.65 0.65 5.80
C ARG A 144 -12.40 1.48 4.55
N TYR A 145 -11.16 1.55 4.12
CA TYR A 145 -10.77 2.12 2.84
C TYR A 145 -10.48 0.99 1.86
N VAL A 146 -11.02 1.06 0.64
CA VAL A 146 -10.81 0.07 -0.41
C VAL A 146 -10.46 0.79 -1.70
N ASP A 147 -9.31 0.46 -2.29
CA ASP A 147 -8.91 0.93 -3.61
C ASP A 147 -9.49 -0.01 -4.69
N TYR A 148 -10.44 0.50 -5.48
CA TYR A 148 -11.07 -0.23 -6.58
C TYR A 148 -10.36 -0.01 -7.94
N GLY A 149 -9.07 0.35 -7.93
CA GLY A 149 -8.28 0.58 -9.15
C GLY A 149 -8.15 2.06 -9.52
N ALA A 150 -8.36 2.96 -8.57
CA ALA A 150 -8.04 4.36 -8.70
C ALA A 150 -6.92 4.65 -7.70
N SER A 151 -5.66 4.60 -8.17
CA SER A 151 -4.40 4.78 -7.40
C SER A 151 -4.28 6.16 -6.71
N SER A 152 -5.28 6.55 -5.95
CA SER A 152 -5.48 7.88 -5.40
C SER A 152 -5.75 7.79 -3.90
N GLY A 153 -5.06 8.64 -3.14
CA GLY A 153 -5.25 8.74 -1.70
C GLY A 153 -4.75 7.52 -0.92
N ALA A 154 -5.57 7.08 0.02
CA ALA A 154 -5.19 6.19 1.13
C ALA A 154 -4.92 4.73 0.72
N GLY A 155 -5.35 4.31 -0.46
CA GLY A 155 -5.33 2.89 -0.83
C GLY A 155 -6.28 2.05 0.03
N ASN A 156 -5.95 0.78 0.22
CA ASN A 156 -6.59 -0.06 1.22
C ASN A 156 -6.14 0.37 2.62
N GLY A 157 -7.08 0.38 3.56
CA GLY A 157 -6.79 0.88 4.90
C GLY A 157 -7.89 0.70 5.92
N TRP A 158 -7.57 1.05 7.16
CA TRP A 158 -8.49 1.08 8.31
C TRP A 158 -8.39 2.40 9.06
N THR A 159 -9.49 2.81 9.68
CA THR A 159 -9.50 3.67 10.87
C THR A 159 -9.92 2.84 12.07
N LEU A 160 -9.11 2.90 13.12
CA LEU A 160 -9.36 2.28 14.43
C LEU A 160 -9.52 3.38 15.46
N VAL A 161 -10.55 3.28 16.29
CA VAL A 161 -10.76 4.17 17.44
C VAL A 161 -10.64 3.33 18.70
N ASN A 162 -9.83 3.76 19.66
CA ASN A 162 -9.65 3.03 20.92
C ASN A 162 -10.94 2.98 21.76
N ASP A 163 -10.98 2.10 22.75
CA ASP A 163 -12.21 1.81 23.52
C ASP A 163 -12.86 3.04 24.19
N ASP A 164 -12.08 4.02 24.63
CA ASP A 164 -12.60 5.25 25.25
C ASP A 164 -12.90 6.39 24.26
N GLY A 165 -12.59 6.19 22.97
CA GLY A 165 -12.84 7.15 21.90
C GLY A 165 -11.86 8.32 21.82
N SER A 166 -10.84 8.38 22.69
CA SER A 166 -9.91 9.51 22.77
C SER A 166 -8.81 9.48 21.72
N ILE A 167 -8.51 8.32 21.12
CA ILE A 167 -7.41 8.16 20.16
C ILE A 167 -7.92 7.47 18.90
N THR A 168 -7.63 8.08 17.76
CA THR A 168 -7.84 7.50 16.43
C THR A 168 -6.51 7.09 15.80
N TYR A 169 -6.46 5.88 15.24
CA TYR A 169 -5.34 5.39 14.44
C TYR A 169 -5.80 5.21 12.99
N LYS A 170 -4.93 5.53 12.03
CA LYS A 170 -5.18 5.22 10.62
C LYS A 170 -4.05 4.43 10.00
N PHE A 171 -4.43 3.46 9.18
CA PHE A 171 -3.56 2.52 8.50
C PHE A 171 -3.85 2.61 7.02
N PHE A 172 -2.88 3.03 6.22
CA PHE A 172 -3.04 3.22 4.78
C PHE A 172 -1.98 2.45 3.98
N HIS A 173 -2.21 2.37 2.68
CA HIS A 173 -1.36 1.68 1.71
C HIS A 173 -1.27 0.15 1.93
N MET A 174 -2.25 -0.44 2.63
CA MET A 174 -2.28 -1.89 2.88
C MET A 174 -2.37 -2.68 1.56
N ASP A 175 -1.89 -3.91 1.54
CA ASP A 175 -2.09 -4.85 0.44
C ASP A 175 -3.55 -5.34 0.47
N ARG A 176 -3.94 -5.92 1.60
CA ARG A 176 -5.29 -6.40 1.88
C ARG A 176 -5.64 -6.24 3.35
N HIS A 177 -6.93 -6.20 3.63
CA HIS A 177 -7.46 -6.34 4.99
C HIS A 177 -7.43 -7.81 5.43
N GLU A 178 -7.41 -8.05 6.74
CA GLU A 178 -7.63 -9.40 7.28
C GLU A 178 -9.04 -9.89 6.93
N GLU A 179 -9.18 -11.21 6.69
CA GLU A 179 -10.46 -11.80 6.32
C GLU A 179 -11.45 -11.78 7.49
N GLY A 180 -12.73 -11.57 7.18
CA GLY A 180 -13.79 -11.58 8.18
C GLY A 180 -13.91 -10.32 9.03
N LEU A 181 -13.05 -9.32 8.86
CA LEU A 181 -13.19 -8.01 9.52
C LEU A 181 -14.02 -7.03 8.68
N GLU A 182 -14.98 -6.41 9.35
CA GLU A 182 -15.90 -5.41 8.82
C GLU A 182 -15.84 -4.11 9.63
N VAL A 183 -16.50 -3.07 9.09
CA VAL A 183 -16.70 -1.84 9.86
C VAL A 183 -17.60 -2.15 11.06
N ASP A 184 -17.32 -1.49 12.18
CA ASP A 184 -17.93 -1.64 13.50
C ASP A 184 -17.47 -2.85 14.32
N ASP A 185 -16.62 -3.72 13.77
CA ASP A 185 -16.01 -4.80 14.54
C ASP A 185 -15.10 -4.27 15.66
N GLU A 186 -15.13 -4.97 16.79
CA GLU A 186 -14.19 -4.79 17.89
C GLU A 186 -12.94 -5.64 17.65
N VAL A 187 -11.78 -5.04 17.88
CA VAL A 187 -10.48 -5.71 17.77
C VAL A 187 -9.73 -5.60 19.08
N GLU A 188 -8.98 -6.63 19.43
CA GLU A 188 -8.09 -6.62 20.59
C GLU A 188 -6.71 -6.07 20.20
N ALA A 189 -6.00 -5.45 21.14
CA ALA A 189 -4.60 -5.09 20.96
C ALA A 189 -3.78 -6.32 20.50
N GLY A 190 -3.01 -6.15 19.43
CA GLY A 190 -2.22 -7.21 18.81
C GLY A 190 -2.97 -8.06 17.76
N GLN A 191 -4.28 -7.90 17.61
CA GLN A 191 -5.05 -8.60 16.59
C GLN A 191 -4.64 -8.13 15.19
N ILE A 192 -4.45 -9.08 14.26
CA ILE A 192 -4.14 -8.77 12.86
C ILE A 192 -5.37 -8.14 12.20
N ILE A 193 -5.15 -7.00 11.55
CA ILE A 193 -6.21 -6.23 10.85
C ILE A 193 -5.96 -6.11 9.35
N GLY A 194 -4.78 -6.53 8.89
CA GLY A 194 -4.46 -6.73 7.48
C GLY A 194 -2.95 -6.76 7.27
N TYR A 195 -2.49 -6.34 6.10
CA TYR A 195 -1.12 -6.62 5.65
C TYR A 195 -0.49 -5.44 4.91
N VAL A 196 0.82 -5.24 5.09
CA VAL A 196 1.61 -4.20 4.44
C VAL A 196 1.51 -4.32 2.92
N GLY A 197 1.39 -3.19 2.22
CA GLY A 197 1.30 -3.16 0.77
C GLY A 197 1.81 -1.88 0.12
N ASN A 198 1.24 -1.55 -1.03
CA ASN A 198 1.59 -0.39 -1.85
C ASN A 198 0.39 0.17 -2.64
N THR A 199 -0.80 0.11 -2.07
CA THR A 199 -2.03 0.60 -2.73
C THR A 199 -2.19 2.12 -2.56
N GLY A 200 -3.02 2.76 -3.40
CA GLY A 200 -3.21 4.21 -3.37
C GLY A 200 -1.98 5.02 -3.81
N THR A 201 -1.75 6.18 -3.18
CA THR A 201 -0.62 7.07 -3.50
C THR A 201 0.60 6.83 -2.61
N SER A 202 0.99 5.58 -2.40
CA SER A 202 2.22 5.18 -1.69
C SER A 202 3.50 5.50 -2.47
N GLY A 203 3.47 6.42 -3.45
CA GLY A 203 4.59 6.70 -4.34
C GLY A 203 4.60 5.90 -5.65
N VAL A 204 3.40 5.66 -6.22
CA VAL A 204 3.11 5.15 -7.58
C VAL A 204 4.33 4.80 -8.46
N SER A 205 4.55 3.49 -8.66
CA SER A 205 5.31 2.83 -9.75
C SER A 205 6.68 2.21 -9.49
N SER A 206 7.25 2.19 -8.28
CA SER A 206 8.55 1.49 -8.10
C SER A 206 8.44 -0.02 -7.91
N GLY A 207 7.27 -0.56 -7.52
CA GLY A 207 7.14 -1.99 -7.15
C GLY A 207 8.03 -2.43 -5.98
N THR A 208 8.72 -1.47 -5.35
CA THR A 208 9.69 -1.67 -4.27
C THR A 208 9.42 -0.74 -3.09
N ASN A 209 8.42 0.14 -3.18
CA ASN A 209 8.00 1.03 -2.10
C ASN A 209 6.79 0.44 -1.38
N HIS A 210 7.06 -0.55 -0.54
CA HIS A 210 6.07 -1.18 0.33
C HIS A 210 6.17 -0.54 1.70
N HIS A 211 5.06 0.00 2.20
CA HIS A 211 5.04 0.62 3.52
C HIS A 211 3.63 0.69 4.08
N LEU A 212 3.57 0.90 5.40
CA LEU A 212 2.38 1.33 6.10
C LEU A 212 2.51 2.83 6.37
N HIS A 213 1.58 3.63 5.84
CA HIS A 213 1.37 4.99 6.36
C HIS A 213 0.54 4.85 7.65
N PHE A 214 1.13 5.27 8.76
CA PHE A 214 0.56 5.14 10.09
C PHE A 214 0.31 6.50 10.70
N GLU A 215 -0.94 6.75 11.10
CA GLU A 215 -1.31 7.98 11.82
C GLU A 215 -1.72 7.65 13.25
N TYR A 216 -1.22 8.47 14.17
CA TYR A 216 -1.67 8.55 15.56
C TYR A 216 -2.38 9.88 15.77
N ARG A 217 -3.64 9.84 16.23
CA ARG A 217 -4.49 11.03 16.34
C ARG A 217 -5.24 11.13 17.67
N PRO A 218 -4.60 11.58 18.76
CA PRO A 218 -5.27 11.98 19.99
C PRO A 218 -6.30 13.08 19.72
N ASP A 219 -7.51 12.95 20.27
CA ASP A 219 -8.63 13.86 20.02
C ASP A 219 -8.88 14.10 18.51
N ASN A 220 -8.50 13.12 17.67
CA ASN A 220 -8.55 13.15 16.21
C ASN A 220 -7.63 14.22 15.55
N ASP A 221 -6.63 14.74 16.25
CA ASP A 221 -5.62 15.65 15.72
C ASP A 221 -4.34 14.91 15.28
N ALA A 222 -3.84 15.16 14.06
CA ALA A 222 -2.63 14.48 13.57
C ALA A 222 -1.43 14.84 14.45
N THR A 223 -0.84 13.83 15.08
CA THR A 223 0.31 13.99 15.97
C THR A 223 1.44 13.10 15.48
N ASP A 224 2.66 13.63 15.53
CA ASP A 224 3.86 12.88 15.23
C ASP A 224 3.98 11.66 16.16
N SER A 225 3.99 10.46 15.57
CA SER A 225 4.09 9.20 16.29
C SER A 225 5.51 8.66 16.42
N PHE A 226 6.51 9.26 15.75
CA PHE A 226 7.84 8.66 15.59
C PHE A 226 8.48 8.24 16.93
N ASP A 227 8.45 9.15 17.91
CA ASP A 227 9.01 8.91 19.24
C ASP A 227 8.14 8.04 20.15
N TYR A 228 6.85 7.88 19.82
CA TYR A 228 5.92 7.08 20.62
C TYR A 228 5.89 5.61 20.20
N LEU A 229 6.36 5.28 18.99
CA LEU A 229 6.41 3.89 18.53
C LEU A 229 7.35 3.04 19.41
N GLU A 230 6.85 1.90 19.85
CA GLU A 230 7.63 0.90 20.57
C GLU A 230 8.87 0.50 19.75
N ARG A 231 10.03 0.50 20.41
CA ARG A 231 11.32 0.16 19.78
C ARG A 231 11.50 -1.36 19.78
N ASP A 232 11.10 -1.99 18.69
CA ASP A 232 11.36 -3.42 18.43
C ASP A 232 12.80 -3.62 17.94
N PRO A 233 13.57 -4.59 18.47
CA PRO A 233 14.96 -4.82 18.08
C PRO A 233 15.15 -5.24 16.61
N ASN A 234 14.09 -5.69 15.92
CA ASN A 234 14.12 -6.03 14.50
C ASN A 234 13.77 -4.83 13.60
N VAL A 235 13.50 -3.65 14.18
CA VAL A 235 13.09 -2.45 13.46
C VAL A 235 14.18 -1.40 13.58
N SER A 236 14.55 -0.81 12.45
CA SER A 236 15.45 0.35 12.42
C SER A 236 14.66 1.64 12.35
N PHE A 237 15.14 2.73 12.95
CA PHE A 237 14.51 4.04 12.87
C PHE A 237 15.44 5.05 12.21
N GLU A 238 14.87 6.04 11.52
CA GLU A 238 15.63 7.13 10.94
C GLU A 238 16.48 7.86 11.98
N GLY A 239 17.76 8.03 11.68
CA GLY A 239 18.71 8.71 12.57
C GLY A 239 19.35 7.85 13.66
N GLU A 240 18.98 6.57 13.78
CA GLU A 240 19.66 5.58 14.65
C GLU A 240 20.86 4.88 13.98
#